data_AF-A0A1T4ZHS6-F1
#
_entry.id   AF-A0A1T4ZHS6-F1
#
_cell.length_a   1.000
_cell.length_b   1.000
_cell.length_c   1.000
_cell.angle_alpha   90.00
_cell.angle_beta   90.00
_cell.angle_gamma   90.00
#
_symmetry.space_group_name_H-M   'P 1'
#
loop_
_entity.id
_entity.type
_entity.pdbx_description
1 polymer ?
#
loop_
_entity_poly.entity_id
_entity_poly.type
_entity_poly.pdbx_seq_one_letter_code
_entity_poly.pdbx_strand_id
1 'polypeptide(L)'
;MGARLRVFLTREQDKTLFNLRTADVSQKVKDRAEVIRLNSQGWYVEKWKSMGLYIFCLPKYCSEMNPIELEWQHLKKDELSGQTFEDELDLAYAVINGIQARAERGNYTTQRMKFHSEQQPS
;
A
#
# COMPACT_ATOMS: atom_id res chain seq x y z
N MET A 1 -11.86 -25.92 1.11
CA MET A 1 -11.68 -25.62 -0.33
C MET A 1 -12.22 -24.21 -0.60
N GLY A 2 -11.35 -23.21 -0.68
CA GLY A 2 -11.79 -21.81 -0.86
C GLY A 2 -12.21 -21.56 -2.31
N ALA A 3 -13.49 -21.25 -2.53
CA ALA A 3 -14.00 -20.89 -3.85
C ALA A 3 -13.18 -19.70 -4.40
N ARG A 4 -12.62 -19.85 -5.61
CA ARG A 4 -12.05 -18.72 -6.35
C ARG A 4 -13.20 -17.80 -6.74
N LEU A 5 -13.49 -16.80 -5.91
CA LEU A 5 -14.38 -15.70 -6.26
C LEU A 5 -13.81 -14.99 -7.49
N ARG A 6 -14.43 -15.24 -8.65
CA ARG A 6 -14.37 -14.33 -9.80
C ARG A 6 -15.50 -13.34 -9.60
N VAL A 7 -15.15 -12.18 -9.06
CA VAL A 7 -16.09 -11.07 -8.90
C VAL A 7 -16.17 -10.38 -10.25
N PHE A 8 -17.31 -10.51 -10.93
CA PHE A 8 -17.63 -9.69 -12.09
C PHE A 8 -18.45 -8.50 -11.57
N LEU A 9 -17.89 -7.29 -11.67
CA LEU A 9 -18.61 -6.08 -11.30
C LEU A 9 -19.63 -5.76 -12.38
N THR A 10 -20.83 -5.36 -11.97
CA THR A 10 -21.80 -4.76 -12.91
C THR A 10 -21.29 -3.40 -13.39
N ARG A 11 -21.80 -2.90 -14.51
CA ARG A 11 -21.43 -1.56 -15.03
C ARG A 11 -21.67 -0.45 -14.00
N GLU A 12 -22.68 -0.59 -13.14
CA GLU A 12 -22.96 0.36 -12.08
C GLU A 12 -21.93 0.26 -10.95
N GLN A 13 -21.59 -0.96 -10.52
CA GLN A 13 -20.56 -1.19 -9.51
C GLN A 13 -19.19 -0.69 -9.96
N ASP A 14 -18.87 -0.85 -11.25
CA ASP A 14 -17.61 -0.38 -11.83
C ASP A 14 -17.55 1.16 -11.87
N LYS A 15 -18.67 1.83 -12.22
CA LYS A 15 -18.81 3.29 -12.09
C LYS A 15 -18.67 3.75 -10.64
N THR A 16 -19.29 3.04 -9.69
CA THR A 16 -19.14 3.35 -8.26
C THR A 16 -17.69 3.17 -7.82
N LEU A 17 -17.01 2.12 -8.25
CA LEU A 17 -15.60 1.87 -7.94
C LEU A 17 -14.70 2.98 -8.51
N PHE A 18 -14.96 3.41 -9.73
CA PHE A 18 -14.26 4.52 -10.37
C PHE A 18 -14.47 5.83 -9.60
N ASN A 19 -15.71 6.16 -9.25
CA ASN A 19 -16.03 7.35 -8.46
C ASN A 19 -15.37 7.30 -7.08
N LEU A 20 -15.36 6.14 -6.43
CA LEU A 20 -14.69 5.94 -5.15
C LEU A 20 -13.19 6.20 -5.28
N ARG A 21 -12.52 5.71 -6.33
CA ARG A 21 -11.09 5.99 -6.57
C ARG A 21 -10.75 7.48 -6.63
N THR A 22 -11.68 8.28 -7.12
CA THR A 22 -11.51 9.74 -7.26
C THR A 22 -12.10 10.54 -6.09
N ALA A 23 -12.86 9.89 -5.21
CA ALA A 23 -13.53 10.56 -4.11
C ALA A 23 -12.57 10.85 -2.95
N ASP A 24 -12.86 11.92 -2.21
CA ASP A 24 -12.15 12.29 -0.99
C ASP A 24 -12.61 11.42 0.20
N VAL A 25 -12.29 10.13 0.10
CA VAL A 25 -12.54 9.13 1.15
C VAL A 25 -11.26 8.40 1.47
N SER A 26 -11.12 7.93 2.71
CA SER A 26 -9.93 7.19 3.14
C SER A 26 -9.85 5.86 2.39
N GLN A 27 -8.80 5.72 1.57
CA GLN A 27 -8.61 4.57 0.69
C GLN A 27 -7.22 3.97 0.89
N LYS A 28 -7.16 2.64 0.84
CA LYS A 28 -5.89 1.91 0.79
C LYS A 28 -5.94 0.86 -0.30
N VAL A 29 -4.89 0.84 -1.12
CA VAL A 29 -4.65 -0.23 -2.10
C VAL A 29 -3.81 -1.29 -1.40
N LYS A 30 -4.27 -2.55 -1.48
CA LYS A 30 -3.60 -3.68 -0.87
C LYS A 30 -3.48 -4.81 -1.87
N ASP A 31 -2.35 -5.50 -1.83
CA ASP A 31 -2.19 -6.70 -2.64
C ASP A 31 -3.13 -7.82 -2.14
N ARG A 32 -3.38 -8.80 -3.00
CA ARG A 32 -4.27 -9.91 -2.66
C ARG A 32 -3.73 -10.78 -1.51
N ALA A 33 -2.42 -10.92 -1.38
CA ALA A 33 -1.82 -11.80 -0.37
C ALA A 33 -1.98 -11.21 1.03
N GLU A 34 -1.79 -9.91 1.19
CA GLU A 34 -2.05 -9.14 2.39
C GLU A 34 -3.52 -9.19 2.79
N VAL A 35 -4.45 -9.02 1.85
CA VAL A 35 -5.89 -9.09 2.17
C VAL A 35 -6.28 -10.50 2.64
N ILE A 36 -5.72 -11.56 2.05
CA ILE A 36 -5.94 -12.93 2.51
C ILE A 36 -5.39 -13.13 3.94
N ARG A 37 -4.20 -12.60 4.24
CA ARG A 37 -3.60 -12.66 5.58
C ARG A 37 -4.45 -11.93 6.62
N LEU A 38 -4.92 -10.73 6.30
CA LEU A 38 -5.79 -9.94 7.18
C LEU A 38 -7.12 -10.65 7.45
N ASN A 39 -7.75 -11.20 6.41
CA ASN A 39 -8.97 -11.98 6.58
C ASN A 39 -8.75 -13.18 7.52
N SER A 40 -7.61 -13.86 7.45
CA SER A 40 -7.29 -14.98 8.36
C SER A 40 -7.14 -14.55 9.83
N GLN A 41 -6.84 -13.28 10.07
CA GLN A 41 -6.74 -12.66 11.40
C GLN A 41 -8.06 -12.01 11.85
N GLY A 42 -9.18 -12.27 11.16
CA GLY A 42 -10.49 -11.71 11.49
C GLY A 42 -10.71 -10.26 11.05
N TRP A 43 -9.84 -9.73 10.18
CA TRP A 43 -9.95 -8.39 9.60
C TRP A 43 -10.64 -8.44 8.24
N TYR A 44 -11.96 -8.55 8.26
CA TYR A 44 -12.80 -8.60 7.06
C TYR A 44 -13.04 -7.22 6.44
N VAL A 45 -13.27 -7.16 5.13
CA VAL A 45 -13.51 -5.91 4.38
C VAL A 45 -14.65 -5.08 4.99
N GLU A 46 -15.68 -5.73 5.51
CA GLU A 46 -16.82 -5.10 6.17
C GLU A 46 -16.42 -4.31 7.42
N LYS A 47 -15.48 -4.83 8.22
CA LYS A 47 -14.96 -4.18 9.43
C LYS A 47 -14.17 -2.92 9.11
N TRP A 48 -13.48 -2.88 7.97
CA TRP A 48 -12.73 -1.71 7.53
C TRP A 48 -13.67 -0.67 6.95
N LYS A 49 -14.67 -1.13 6.18
CA LYS A 49 -15.73 -0.28 5.66
C LYS A 49 -16.52 0.40 6.77
N SER A 50 -16.81 -0.27 7.89
CA SER A 50 -17.47 0.36 9.05
C SER A 50 -16.61 1.40 9.75
N MET A 51 -15.28 1.32 9.60
CA MET A 51 -14.33 2.35 10.05
C MET A 51 -14.13 3.46 9.01
N GLY A 52 -14.91 3.46 7.91
CA GLY A 52 -14.79 4.44 6.83
C GLY A 52 -13.59 4.22 5.90
N LEU A 53 -12.95 3.05 5.96
CA LEU A 53 -11.77 2.71 5.16
C LEU A 53 -12.12 1.72 4.04
N TYR A 54 -11.89 2.14 2.79
CA TYR A 54 -12.10 1.30 1.62
C TYR A 54 -10.79 0.63 1.18
N ILE A 55 -10.80 -0.71 1.11
CA ILE A 55 -9.67 -1.50 0.60
C ILE A 55 -9.92 -1.88 -0.86
N PHE A 56 -8.97 -1.54 -1.73
CA PHE A 56 -8.96 -2.00 -3.12
C PHE A 56 -8.02 -3.19 -3.27
N CYS A 57 -8.61 -4.35 -3.55
CA CYS A 57 -7.88 -5.59 -3.82
C CYS A 57 -7.43 -5.61 -5.29
N LEU A 58 -6.12 -5.63 -5.52
CA LEU A 58 -5.60 -5.76 -6.88
C LEU A 58 -5.74 -7.19 -7.41
N PRO A 59 -6.02 -7.38 -8.72
CA PRO A 59 -5.94 -8.69 -9.35
C PRO A 59 -4.52 -9.26 -9.26
N LYS A 60 -4.40 -10.58 -9.51
CA LYS A 60 -3.09 -11.25 -9.47
C LYS A 60 -2.16 -10.64 -10.52
N TYR A 61 -0.91 -10.40 -10.13
CA TYR A 61 0.17 -9.91 -11.00
C TYR A 61 -0.10 -8.51 -11.62
N CYS A 62 -0.91 -7.68 -10.97
CA CYS A 62 -1.18 -6.30 -11.40
C CYS A 62 -0.41 -5.27 -10.56
N SER A 63 0.91 -5.45 -10.40
CA SER A 63 1.78 -4.51 -9.67
C SER A 63 1.78 -3.12 -10.32
N GLU A 64 1.59 -3.04 -11.64
CA GLU A 64 1.46 -1.77 -12.39
C GLU A 64 0.32 -0.88 -11.89
N MET A 65 -0.73 -1.47 -11.29
CA MET A 65 -1.85 -0.71 -10.72
C MET A 65 -1.62 -0.29 -9.27
N ASN A 66 -0.48 -0.67 -8.67
CA ASN A 66 -0.11 -0.30 -7.31
C ASN A 66 0.86 0.89 -7.35
N PRO A 67 0.43 2.13 -7.04
CA PRO A 67 1.27 3.31 -7.21
C PRO A 67 2.59 3.27 -6.42
N ILE A 68 2.61 2.57 -5.28
CA ILE A 68 3.82 2.44 -4.46
C ILE A 68 4.94 1.69 -5.18
N GLU A 69 4.64 0.82 -6.14
CA GLU A 69 5.65 0.09 -6.92
C GLU A 69 6.46 1.03 -7.81
N LEU A 70 5.77 2.02 -8.41
CA LEU A 70 6.40 3.08 -9.19
C LEU A 70 7.31 3.95 -8.29
N GLU A 71 6.84 4.26 -7.08
CA GLU A 71 7.62 5.00 -6.10
C GLU A 71 8.92 4.27 -5.71
N TRP A 72 8.84 2.96 -5.48
CA TRP A 72 10.02 2.12 -5.21
C TRP A 72 10.94 1.99 -6.41
N GLN A 73 10.39 1.96 -7.64
CA GLN A 73 11.19 1.91 -8.85
C GLN A 73 12.02 3.19 -9.01
N HIS A 74 11.41 4.36 -8.83
CA HIS A 74 12.13 5.64 -8.84
C HIS A 74 13.18 5.71 -7.74
N LEU A 75 12.82 5.32 -6.50
CA LEU A 75 13.79 5.34 -5.39
C LEU A 75 15.04 4.50 -5.70
N LYS A 76 14.85 3.28 -6.20
CA LYS A 76 15.98 2.40 -6.55
C LYS A 76 16.80 2.93 -7.72
N LYS A 77 16.16 3.52 -8.72
CA LYS A 77 16.81 3.98 -9.94
C LYS A 77 17.54 5.30 -9.74
N ASP A 78 16.94 6.22 -9.00
CA ASP A 78 17.39 7.62 -8.97
C ASP A 78 18.18 7.93 -7.69
N GLU A 79 17.83 7.29 -6.56
CA GLU A 79 18.44 7.61 -5.27
C GLU A 79 19.44 6.53 -4.82
N LEU A 80 19.15 5.24 -5.02
CA LEU A 80 19.98 4.14 -4.52
C LEU A 80 20.91 3.53 -5.58
N SER A 81 20.83 3.96 -6.83
CA SER A 81 21.58 3.33 -7.91
C SER A 81 23.09 3.50 -7.73
N GLY A 82 23.85 2.41 -7.90
CA GLY A 82 25.32 2.45 -7.80
C GLY A 82 25.87 2.52 -6.37
N GLN A 83 25.00 2.48 -5.35
CA GLN A 83 25.41 2.37 -3.96
C GLN A 83 25.54 0.89 -3.54
N THR A 84 26.50 0.62 -2.66
CA THR A 84 26.65 -0.67 -1.98
C THR A 84 26.45 -0.44 -0.49
N PHE A 85 25.76 -1.35 0.19
CA PHE A 85 25.43 -1.22 1.61
C PHE A 85 26.09 -2.36 2.38
N GLU A 86 26.67 -2.05 3.54
CA GLU A 86 27.37 -3.05 4.36
C GLU A 86 26.39 -3.88 5.20
N ASP A 87 25.34 -3.25 5.70
CA ASP A 87 24.34 -3.89 6.55
C ASP A 87 22.91 -3.36 6.30
N GLU A 88 21.93 -3.96 6.99
CA GLU A 88 20.52 -3.58 6.89
C GLU A 88 20.25 -2.16 7.43
N LEU A 89 21.00 -1.72 8.43
CA LEU A 89 20.83 -0.40 9.04
C LEU A 89 21.29 0.70 8.07
N ASP A 90 22.42 0.48 7.40
CA ASP A 90 22.97 1.33 6.35
C ASP A 90 21.99 1.45 5.17
N LEU A 91 21.46 0.31 4.69
CA LEU A 91 20.40 0.31 3.67
C LEU A 91 19.16 1.10 4.14
N ALA A 92 18.73 0.93 5.39
CA ALA A 92 17.57 1.63 5.93
C ALA A 92 17.79 3.15 5.97
N TYR A 93 18.98 3.60 6.36
CA TYR A 93 19.33 5.03 6.31
C TYR A 93 19.39 5.56 4.88
N ALA A 94 19.95 4.79 3.94
CA ALA A 94 19.98 5.18 2.53
C ALA A 94 18.57 5.34 1.95
N VAL A 95 17.64 4.43 2.28
CA VAL A 95 16.23 4.52 1.89
C VAL A 95 15.57 5.78 2.48
N ILE A 96 15.78 6.06 3.77
CA ILE A 96 15.22 7.26 4.43
C ILE A 96 15.74 8.53 3.75
N ASN A 97 17.06 8.60 3.51
CA ASN A 97 17.70 9.73 2.88
C ASN A 97 17.21 9.93 1.44
N GLY A 98 17.08 8.85 0.66
CA GLY A 98 16.55 8.93 -0.71
C GLY A 98 15.10 9.43 -0.76
N ILE A 99 14.25 8.98 0.18
CA ILE A 99 12.87 9.49 0.29
C ILE A 99 12.88 10.99 0.61
N GLN A 100 13.75 11.45 1.51
CA GLN A 100 13.86 12.85 1.88
C GLN A 100 14.41 13.72 0.74
N ALA A 101 15.47 13.28 0.05
CA ALA A 101 16.04 13.97 -1.10
C ALA A 101 15.03 14.15 -2.23
N ARG A 102 14.20 13.12 -2.48
CA ARG A 102 13.10 13.21 -3.45
C ARG A 102 12.01 14.18 -3.01
N ALA A 103 11.71 14.25 -1.72
CA ALA A 103 10.72 15.16 -1.15
C ALA A 103 11.15 16.63 -1.27
N GLU A 104 12.41 16.91 -0.98
CA GLU A 104 13.03 18.24 -1.18
C GLU A 104 12.97 18.65 -2.65
N ARG A 105 13.27 17.73 -3.58
CA ARG A 105 13.18 17.98 -5.03
C ARG A 105 11.74 18.18 -5.52
N GLY A 106 10.79 17.45 -4.95
CA GLY A 106 9.37 17.51 -5.30
C GLY A 106 8.57 18.57 -4.54
N ASN A 107 9.20 19.32 -3.64
CA ASN A 107 8.57 20.34 -2.78
C ASN A 107 7.38 19.80 -1.97
N TYR A 108 7.51 18.59 -1.42
CA TYR A 108 6.53 17.99 -0.51
C TYR A 108 7.20 17.55 0.80
N THR A 109 6.41 17.39 1.86
CA THR A 109 6.92 17.00 3.18
C THR A 109 6.79 15.49 3.39
N THR A 110 7.81 14.89 3.99
CA THR A 110 7.79 13.48 4.40
C THR A 110 7.71 13.37 5.91
N GLN A 111 6.78 12.54 6.40
CA GLN A 111 6.66 12.25 7.82
C GLN A 111 6.98 10.78 8.08
N ARG A 112 7.93 10.51 8.97
CA ARG A 112 8.19 9.17 9.46
C ARG A 112 7.22 8.83 10.58
N MET A 113 6.37 7.83 10.37
CA MET A 113 5.48 7.29 11.40
C MET A 113 6.11 6.06 12.05
N LYS A 114 6.12 6.03 13.39
CA LYS A 114 6.47 4.83 14.17
C LYS A 114 5.17 4.22 14.67
N PHE A 115 4.90 2.97 14.27
CA PHE A 115 3.76 2.23 14.79
C PHE A 115 4.20 1.56 16.09
N HIS A 116 3.57 1.95 17.20
CA HIS A 116 3.73 1.25 18.47
C HIS A 116 2.78 0.05 18.46
N SER A 117 3.29 -1.15 18.71
CA SER A 117 2.41 -2.30 18.96
C SER A 117 1.82 -2.14 20.36
N GLU A 118 0.53 -1.84 20.47
CA GLU A 118 -0.17 -2.07 21.72
C GLU A 118 -0.19 -3.58 21.97
N GLN A 119 0.35 -4.03 23.10
CA GLN A 119 0.22 -5.42 23.53
C GLN A 119 -1.28 -5.72 23.66
N GLN A 120 -1.78 -6.73 22.94
CA GLN A 120 -3.17 -7.16 23.10
C GLN A 120 -3.39 -7.55 24.58
N PRO A 121 -4.44 -7.05 25.24
CA PRO A 121 -4.80 -7.54 26.57
C PRO A 121 -5.19 -9.02 26.46
N SER A 122 -4.60 -9.81 27.36
CA SER A 122 -4.80 -11.25 27.57
C SER A 122 -6.24 -11.62 27.92
#